data_AF-A0A497JER1-F1
#
_entry.id   AF-A0A497JER1-F1
#
_cell.length_a   1.000
_cell.length_b   1.000
_cell.length_c   1.000
_cell.angle_alpha   90.00
_cell.angle_beta   90.00
_cell.angle_gamma   90.00
#
_symmetry.space_group_name_H-M   'P 1'
#
loop_
_entity.id
_entity.type
_entity.pdbx_description
1 polymer ?
#
loop_
_entity_poly.entity_id
_entity_poly.type
_entity_poly.pdbx_seq_one_letter_code
_entity_poly.pdbx_strand_id
1 'polypeptide(L)'
;MSYELREFDLSALMELGNIGANHAATALSKIIYEKVELTSPSMTNIEELKENIDSSSIACTYSTLLGGVKAFLLFVFPEEQAISLSNLILETNIERKGISELEGPPLQKITKVMISSFTKALEEFFGKKTFFTVPLYVYGKFNVLEELLGRDAIFFCIEFKIKGEKGCNLILSLTKDDITKIMETEVPEFEEFGTFGEMLGTFDKLLEIENRIEGLIQNKVPYKEIKSFLRAVDEEVFENNPLKKYLEEALVFVGIGEKIVIKRREPLRYEVIVESCNVCKDLPDNNKKSCFTTNTALGRFFRENLDIGNEVIETHCIKTGDYACVHLIILEQIDVLSYLYEERDIKILKFLTENPLNFDEILKLTELSKEEIESSIKVLKYYNLIDNQEEKFEITELGKVFLTFAENAPEKSPVEYDENWNDVSKIEELKDTPVFEEEKAPWELNEQTK
;
A
#
# COMPACT_ATOMS: atom_id res chain seq x y z
N MET A 1 15.81 -2.15 26.70
CA MET A 1 15.34 -3.28 25.86
C MET A 1 16.19 -3.25 24.61
N SER A 2 16.74 -4.37 24.14
CA SER A 2 17.47 -4.41 22.87
C SER A 2 16.45 -4.35 21.74
N TYR A 3 16.44 -3.26 20.97
CA TYR A 3 15.65 -3.14 19.74
C TYR A 3 16.15 -4.18 18.72
N GLU A 4 15.26 -5.02 18.21
CA GLU A 4 15.58 -6.00 17.16
C GLU A 4 15.29 -5.36 15.80
N LEU A 5 16.33 -5.22 14.96
CA LEU A 5 16.23 -4.53 13.69
C LEU A 5 15.54 -5.40 12.64
N ARG A 6 14.42 -4.91 12.10
CA ARG A 6 13.69 -5.54 10.98
C ARG A 6 14.16 -4.99 9.65
N GLU A 7 13.86 -5.70 8.56
CA GLU A 7 14.18 -5.23 7.20
C GLU A 7 13.49 -3.90 6.88
N PHE A 8 12.23 -3.74 7.29
CA PHE A 8 11.49 -2.48 7.14
C PHE A 8 12.17 -1.30 7.84
N ASP A 9 12.75 -1.53 9.02
CA ASP A 9 13.48 -0.50 9.78
C ASP A 9 14.73 -0.03 9.01
N LEU A 10 15.47 -0.97 8.41
CA LEU A 10 16.64 -0.65 7.59
C LEU A 10 16.24 0.08 6.30
N SER A 11 15.13 -0.32 5.66
CA SER A 11 14.58 0.37 4.49
C SER A 11 14.18 1.81 4.82
N ALA A 12 13.53 2.03 5.97
CA ALA A 12 13.15 3.37 6.40
C ALA A 12 14.37 4.26 6.68
N LEU A 13 15.43 3.70 7.29
CA LEU A 13 16.70 4.42 7.50
C LEU A 13 17.40 4.74 6.17
N MET A 14 17.31 3.87 5.16
CA MET A 14 17.81 4.13 3.81
C MET A 14 17.07 5.30 3.18
N GLU A 15 15.74 5.34 3.27
CA GLU A 15 14.94 6.45 2.73
C GLU A 15 15.23 7.77 3.45
N LEU A 16 15.39 7.72 4.77
CA LEU A 16 15.84 8.89 5.55
C LEU A 16 17.22 9.39 5.09
N GLY A 17 18.17 8.48 4.87
CA GLY A 17 19.48 8.79 4.32
C GLY A 17 19.40 9.39 2.91
N ASN A 18 18.48 8.88 2.09
CA ASN A 18 18.21 9.37 0.74
C ASN A 18 17.64 10.79 0.74
N ILE A 19 16.75 11.14 1.67
CA ILE A 19 16.27 12.53 1.87
C ILE A 19 17.46 13.45 2.17
N GLY A 20 18.30 13.09 3.14
CA GLY A 20 19.51 13.87 3.46
C GLY A 20 20.45 14.01 2.27
N ALA A 21 20.66 12.93 1.52
CA ALA A 21 21.52 12.93 0.34
C ALA A 21 21.00 13.82 -0.78
N ASN A 22 19.68 13.88 -1.01
CA ASN A 22 19.07 14.79 -1.99
C ASN A 22 19.35 16.27 -1.65
N HIS A 23 19.28 16.63 -0.36
CA HIS A 23 19.64 17.98 0.10
C HIS A 23 21.14 18.26 -0.09
N ALA A 24 22.00 17.29 0.21
CA ALA A 24 23.45 17.41 -0.04
C ALA A 24 23.77 17.54 -1.54
N ALA A 25 23.09 16.78 -2.40
CA ALA A 25 23.23 16.84 -3.86
C ALA A 25 22.81 18.19 -4.41
N THR A 26 21.70 18.74 -3.91
CA THR A 26 21.24 20.10 -4.24
C THR A 26 22.28 21.14 -3.83
N ALA A 27 22.89 20.99 -2.65
CA ALA A 27 23.94 21.89 -2.18
C ALA A 27 25.19 21.82 -3.06
N LEU A 28 25.64 20.61 -3.41
CA LEU A 28 26.75 20.40 -4.32
C LEU A 28 26.45 20.99 -5.69
N SER A 29 25.27 20.73 -6.25
CA SER A 29 24.81 21.25 -7.54
C SER A 29 24.90 22.79 -7.61
N LYS A 30 24.53 23.47 -6.53
CA LYS A 30 24.66 24.94 -6.42
C LYS A 30 26.10 25.42 -6.38
N ILE A 31 27.01 24.63 -5.81
CA ILE A 31 28.45 24.95 -5.74
C ILE A 31 29.09 24.77 -7.12
N ILE A 32 28.77 23.67 -7.80
CA ILE A 32 29.42 23.29 -9.05
C ILE A 32 28.71 23.80 -10.31
N TYR A 33 27.52 24.38 -10.16
CA TYR A 33 26.65 24.83 -11.25
C TYR A 33 26.30 23.73 -12.26
N GLU A 34 26.21 22.49 -11.80
CA GLU A 34 25.89 21.31 -12.62
C GLU A 34 24.85 20.46 -11.91
N LYS A 35 24.05 19.71 -12.67
CA LYS A 35 23.09 18.75 -12.10
C LYS A 35 23.86 17.61 -11.41
N VAL A 36 23.46 17.30 -10.19
CA VAL A 36 23.94 16.14 -9.44
C VAL A 36 22.80 15.13 -9.39
N GLU A 37 23.03 13.94 -9.91
CA GLU A 37 22.07 12.83 -9.90
C GLU A 37 22.47 11.83 -8.82
N LEU A 38 21.49 11.16 -8.22
CA LEU A 38 21.71 10.16 -7.18
C LEU A 38 21.34 8.77 -7.67
N THR A 39 22.09 7.76 -7.25
CA THR A 39 21.64 6.36 -7.35
C THR A 39 20.66 6.03 -6.23
N SER A 40 19.93 4.93 -6.38
CA SER A 40 19.19 4.35 -5.26
C SER A 40 20.15 4.06 -4.10
N PRO A 41 19.71 4.25 -2.84
CA PRO A 41 20.52 3.90 -1.68
C PRO A 41 20.78 2.39 -1.66
N SER A 42 21.94 2.01 -1.15
CA SER A 42 22.31 0.61 -0.92
C SER A 42 22.87 0.44 0.48
N MET A 43 22.63 -0.72 1.07
CA MET A 43 23.18 -1.10 2.37
C MET A 43 24.30 -2.12 2.14
N THR A 44 25.41 -1.95 2.85
CA THR A 44 26.58 -2.79 2.66
C THR A 44 27.36 -2.97 3.96
N ASN A 45 28.15 -4.04 4.03
CA ASN A 45 29.13 -4.24 5.08
C ASN A 45 30.51 -3.69 4.68
N ILE A 46 31.49 -3.73 5.59
CA ILE A 46 32.81 -3.15 5.34
C ILE A 46 33.59 -3.83 4.21
N GLU A 47 33.41 -5.15 4.01
CA GLU A 47 34.12 -5.91 2.98
C GLU A 47 33.53 -5.62 1.59
N GLU A 48 32.21 -5.62 1.47
CA GLU A 48 31.53 -5.22 0.24
C GLU A 48 31.78 -3.74 -0.10
N LEU A 49 31.81 -2.84 0.90
CA LEU A 49 32.15 -1.44 0.69
C LEU A 49 33.56 -1.29 0.09
N LYS A 50 34.50 -2.09 0.56
CA LYS A 50 35.89 -2.13 0.07
C LYS A 50 35.99 -2.66 -1.36
N GLU A 51 35.09 -3.55 -1.78
CA GLU A 51 35.00 -4.01 -3.17
C GLU A 51 34.36 -2.93 -4.07
N ASN A 52 33.38 -2.20 -3.54
CA ASN A 52 32.62 -1.17 -4.28
C ASN A 52 33.36 0.17 -4.43
N ILE A 53 34.27 0.49 -3.51
CA ILE A 53 35.14 1.66 -3.61
C ILE A 53 36.44 1.22 -4.27
N ASP A 54 36.72 1.80 -5.44
CA ASP A 54 37.87 1.46 -6.28
C ASP A 54 39.19 1.38 -5.46
N SER A 55 40.00 0.39 -5.79
CA SER A 55 41.28 0.04 -5.15
C SER A 55 42.41 1.08 -5.37
N SER A 56 42.10 2.15 -6.11
CA SER A 56 42.95 3.31 -6.37
C SER A 56 43.03 4.25 -5.14
N SER A 57 43.82 5.32 -5.26
CA SER A 57 43.90 6.34 -4.20
C SER A 57 42.58 7.10 -4.11
N ILE A 58 41.97 7.10 -2.93
CA ILE A 58 40.73 7.82 -2.65
C ILE A 58 41.00 9.07 -1.82
N ALA A 59 40.26 10.13 -2.12
CA ALA A 59 40.17 11.31 -1.28
C ALA A 59 38.87 11.21 -0.48
N CYS A 60 38.95 11.35 0.83
CA CYS A 60 37.77 11.25 1.68
C CYS A 60 37.70 12.43 2.65
N THR A 61 36.50 12.97 2.81
CA THR A 61 36.18 13.83 3.95
C THR A 61 35.17 13.14 4.84
N TYR A 62 35.32 13.27 6.15
CA TYR A 62 34.36 12.71 7.09
C TYR A 62 34.02 13.66 8.22
N SER A 63 32.87 13.46 8.85
CA SER A 63 32.43 14.17 10.06
C SER A 63 31.61 13.26 10.95
N THR A 64 31.71 13.49 12.25
CA THR A 64 30.81 12.87 13.23
C THR A 64 29.59 13.76 13.39
N LEU A 65 28.40 13.19 13.16
CA LEU A 65 27.13 13.80 13.51
C LEU A 65 26.85 13.58 15.01
N LEU A 66 26.32 14.61 15.67
CA LEU A 66 26.10 14.69 17.10
C LEU A 66 24.72 15.31 17.38
N GLY A 67 24.12 14.98 18.53
CA GLY A 67 22.83 15.52 18.92
C GLY A 67 21.69 14.60 18.51
N GLY A 68 20.74 15.12 17.72
CA GLY A 68 19.53 14.40 17.29
C GLY A 68 19.81 13.09 16.58
N VAL A 69 20.78 13.08 15.67
CA VAL A 69 21.28 11.88 15.01
C VAL A 69 22.78 11.75 15.28
N LYS A 70 23.20 10.57 15.75
CA LYS A 70 24.61 10.21 15.86
C LYS A 70 24.97 9.26 14.74
N ALA A 71 25.95 9.64 13.94
CA ALA A 71 26.42 8.85 12.81
C ALA A 71 27.79 9.34 12.38
N PHE A 72 28.47 8.54 11.57
CA PHE A 72 29.67 8.97 10.87
C PHE A 72 29.36 9.16 9.39
N LEU A 73 29.52 10.37 8.89
CA LEU A 73 29.16 10.75 7.53
C LEU A 73 30.44 10.99 6.73
N LEU A 74 30.61 10.25 5.64
CA LEU A 74 31.75 10.35 4.75
C LEU A 74 31.34 10.74 3.34
N PHE A 75 32.23 11.45 2.68
CA PHE A 75 32.22 11.65 1.23
C PHE A 75 33.52 11.09 0.67
N VAL A 76 33.42 10.12 -0.23
CA VAL A 76 34.55 9.47 -0.88
C VAL A 76 34.58 9.87 -2.34
N PHE A 77 35.66 10.51 -2.76
CA PHE A 77 35.86 11.05 -4.09
C PHE A 77 36.88 10.20 -4.85
N PRO A 78 36.57 9.79 -6.10
CA PRO A 78 37.60 9.35 -7.03
C PRO A 78 38.69 10.41 -7.19
N GLU A 79 39.94 10.01 -7.42
CA GLU A 79 41.09 10.90 -7.55
C GLU A 79 40.84 12.05 -8.55
N GLU A 80 40.34 11.73 -9.75
CA GLU A 80 40.08 12.71 -10.80
C GLU A 80 39.04 13.76 -10.37
N GLN A 81 37.98 13.31 -9.68
CA GLN A 81 36.94 14.21 -9.19
C GLN A 81 37.42 15.06 -8.01
N ALA A 82 38.23 14.50 -7.12
CA ALA A 82 38.84 15.24 -6.03
C ALA A 82 39.69 16.41 -6.55
N ILE A 83 40.51 16.16 -7.56
CA ILE A 83 41.35 17.18 -8.22
C ILE A 83 40.48 18.19 -8.96
N SER A 84 39.48 17.73 -9.71
CA SER A 84 38.57 18.56 -10.50
C SER A 84 37.77 19.54 -9.62
N LEU A 85 37.12 19.03 -8.56
CA LEU A 85 36.37 19.84 -7.60
C LEU A 85 37.29 20.81 -6.85
N SER A 86 38.50 20.39 -6.50
CA SER A 86 39.48 21.27 -5.84
C SER A 86 39.89 22.43 -6.75
N ASN A 87 40.15 22.13 -8.02
CA ASN A 87 40.48 23.12 -9.04
C ASN A 87 39.34 24.14 -9.24
N LEU A 88 38.10 23.67 -9.27
CA LEU A 88 36.92 24.52 -9.36
C LEU A 88 36.82 25.52 -8.21
N ILE A 89 37.00 25.06 -6.97
CA ILE A 89 36.88 25.93 -5.77
C ILE A 89 38.06 26.90 -5.64
N LEU A 90 39.25 26.48 -6.06
CA LEU A 90 40.44 27.32 -6.02
C LEU A 90 40.53 28.27 -7.24
N GLU A 91 39.63 28.14 -8.22
CA GLU A 91 39.66 28.85 -9.50
C GLU A 91 41.01 28.64 -10.24
N THR A 92 41.53 27.41 -10.19
CA THR A 92 42.79 27.02 -10.83
C THR A 92 42.58 25.84 -11.76
N ASN A 93 43.47 25.66 -12.75
CA ASN A 93 43.47 24.49 -13.64
C ASN A 93 44.78 23.70 -13.51
N ILE A 94 45.24 23.49 -12.28
CA ILE A 94 46.48 22.77 -12.03
C ILE A 94 46.22 21.29 -12.25
N GLU A 95 46.86 20.72 -13.27
CA GLU A 95 46.93 19.26 -13.42
C GLU A 95 47.84 18.69 -12.33
N ARG A 96 47.31 17.72 -11.58
CA ARG A 96 48.03 17.03 -10.51
C ARG A 96 48.11 15.55 -10.85
N LYS A 97 49.22 14.91 -10.48
CA LYS A 97 49.37 13.45 -10.54
C LYS A 97 49.19 12.92 -9.13
N GLY A 98 48.02 12.35 -8.83
CA GLY A 98 47.70 11.94 -7.47
C GLY A 98 47.02 13.03 -6.65
N ILE A 99 46.20 12.57 -5.72
CA ILE A 99 45.69 13.35 -4.58
C ILE A 99 46.74 13.55 -3.50
N SER A 100 46.62 14.66 -2.78
CA SER A 100 47.53 15.08 -1.71
C SER A 100 46.78 15.91 -0.66
N GLU A 101 47.51 16.46 0.31
CA GLU A 101 46.93 17.41 1.28
C GLU A 101 46.35 18.68 0.63
N LEU A 102 46.73 19.01 -0.62
CA LEU A 102 46.25 20.20 -1.33
C LEU A 102 44.75 20.16 -1.63
N GLU A 103 44.19 18.98 -1.85
CA GLU A 103 42.76 18.76 -2.10
C GLU A 103 41.93 18.89 -0.82
N GLY A 104 42.55 18.81 0.36
CA GLY A 104 41.86 18.80 1.64
C GLY A 104 40.98 20.04 1.89
N PRO A 105 41.56 21.26 1.96
CA PRO A 105 40.80 22.48 2.23
C PRO A 105 39.60 22.74 1.31
N PRO A 106 39.73 22.64 -0.04
CA PRO A 106 38.57 22.86 -0.92
C PRO A 106 37.50 21.77 -0.76
N LEU A 107 37.88 20.49 -0.65
CA LEU A 107 36.90 19.42 -0.44
C LEU A 107 36.21 19.52 0.92
N GLN A 108 36.93 19.89 1.99
CA GLN A 108 36.34 20.18 3.30
C GLN A 108 35.34 21.33 3.24
N LYS A 109 35.60 22.36 2.41
CA LYS A 109 34.67 23.48 2.21
C LYS A 109 33.39 23.03 1.50
N ILE A 110 33.51 22.24 0.43
CA ILE A 110 32.36 21.68 -0.30
C ILE A 110 31.52 20.82 0.65
N THR A 111 32.18 19.84 1.28
CA THR A 111 31.51 18.84 2.11
C THR A 111 30.89 19.45 3.35
N LYS A 112 31.49 20.50 3.93
CA LYS A 112 30.85 21.27 5.01
C LYS A 112 29.47 21.81 4.62
N VAL A 113 29.33 22.33 3.40
CA VAL A 113 28.04 22.86 2.91
C VAL A 113 27.05 21.73 2.63
N MET A 114 27.53 20.62 2.07
CA MET A 114 26.73 19.40 1.85
C MET A 114 26.23 18.81 3.17
N ILE A 115 27.11 18.60 4.16
CA ILE A 115 26.78 18.09 5.49
C ILE A 115 25.79 19.02 6.18
N SER A 116 26.00 20.33 6.12
CA SER A 116 25.06 21.30 6.70
C SER A 116 23.66 21.21 6.09
N SER A 117 23.56 20.87 4.80
CA SER A 117 22.27 20.72 4.13
C SER A 117 21.63 19.36 4.44
N PHE A 118 22.44 18.31 4.54
CA PHE A 118 22.05 16.97 4.99
C PHE A 118 21.49 17.01 6.41
N THR A 119 22.23 17.60 7.37
CA THR A 119 21.80 17.67 8.77
C THR A 119 20.54 18.50 8.91
N LYS A 120 20.39 19.58 8.14
CA LYS A 120 19.17 20.39 8.16
C LYS A 120 17.94 19.58 7.75
N ALA A 121 18.04 18.73 6.73
CA ALA A 121 16.94 17.85 6.33
C ALA A 121 16.57 16.86 7.45
N LEU A 122 17.57 16.30 8.14
CA LEU A 122 17.34 15.44 9.31
C LEU A 122 16.74 16.20 10.50
N GLU A 123 17.15 17.45 10.72
CA GLU A 123 16.57 18.33 11.75
C GLU A 123 15.11 18.65 11.45
N GLU A 124 14.76 18.90 10.19
CA GLU A 124 13.37 19.13 9.76
C GLU A 124 12.51 17.88 10.02
N PHE A 125 13.04 16.68 9.78
CA PHE A 125 12.32 15.42 10.01
C PHE A 125 12.16 15.09 11.50
N PHE A 126 13.26 15.03 12.27
CA PHE A 126 13.21 14.63 13.68
C PHE A 126 12.89 15.78 14.64
N GLY A 127 12.87 17.02 14.17
CA GLY A 127 12.80 18.23 14.99
C GLY A 127 13.89 18.35 16.07
N LYS A 128 14.95 17.54 15.99
CA LYS A 128 16.09 17.55 16.91
C LYS A 128 17.30 18.14 16.22
N LYS A 129 17.93 19.12 16.87
CA LYS A 129 19.16 19.75 16.38
C LYS A 129 20.27 18.70 16.23
N THR A 130 20.89 18.69 15.06
CA THR A 130 21.99 17.80 14.70
C THR A 130 23.18 18.65 14.31
N PHE A 131 24.24 18.51 15.10
CA PHE A 131 25.52 19.20 14.89
C PHE A 131 26.49 18.24 14.22
N PHE A 132 27.54 18.78 13.60
CA PHE A 132 28.60 17.97 13.03
C PHE A 132 29.97 18.56 13.38
N THR A 133 30.97 17.69 13.52
CA THR A 133 32.36 18.12 13.69
C THR A 133 32.86 18.81 12.43
N VAL A 134 33.97 19.56 12.52
CA VAL A 134 34.62 20.07 11.31
C VAL A 134 35.00 18.89 10.41
N PRO A 135 34.73 18.93 9.09
CA PRO A 135 35.12 17.85 8.19
C PRO A 135 36.63 17.66 8.20
N LEU A 136 37.07 16.43 8.45
CA LEU A 136 38.48 16.05 8.35
C LEU A 136 38.73 15.42 7.00
N TYR A 137 39.92 15.64 6.46
CA TYR A 137 40.36 15.10 5.18
C TYR A 137 41.38 13.99 5.39
N VAL A 138 41.20 12.89 4.67
CA VAL A 138 42.15 11.78 4.59
C VAL A 138 42.25 11.34 3.14
N TYR A 139 43.44 10.90 2.74
CA TYR A 139 43.69 10.39 1.39
C TYR A 139 44.62 9.19 1.42
N GLY A 140 44.50 8.32 0.43
CA GLY A 140 45.30 7.11 0.32
C GLY A 140 44.45 5.93 -0.13
N LYS A 141 44.82 4.72 0.28
CA LYS A 141 44.04 3.52 -0.01
C LYS A 141 42.87 3.37 0.97
N PHE A 142 41.87 2.58 0.60
CA PHE A 142 40.67 2.35 1.41
C PHE A 142 40.94 1.85 2.84
N ASN A 143 42.05 1.13 3.08
CA ASN A 143 42.43 0.66 4.42
C ASN A 143 42.59 1.79 5.45
N VAL A 144 42.90 3.02 5.01
CA VAL A 144 42.95 4.20 5.89
C VAL A 144 41.56 4.54 6.44
N LEU A 145 40.49 4.26 5.68
CA LEU A 145 39.11 4.37 6.14
C LEU A 145 38.70 3.19 7.02
N GLU A 146 39.20 1.99 6.76
CA GLU A 146 38.88 0.79 7.56
C GLU A 146 39.27 0.96 9.04
N GLU A 147 40.34 1.68 9.34
CA GLU A 147 40.73 1.99 10.73
C GLU A 147 39.77 2.99 11.41
N LEU A 148 39.12 3.86 10.62
CA LEU A 148 38.14 4.84 11.09
C LEU A 148 36.74 4.23 11.23
N LEU A 149 36.42 3.27 10.36
CA LEU A 149 35.11 2.64 10.26
C LEU A 149 35.11 1.35 11.09
N GLY A 150 34.36 1.35 12.19
CA GLY A 150 34.22 0.15 13.03
C GLY A 150 33.69 -1.05 12.23
N ARG A 151 34.23 -2.24 12.50
CA ARG A 151 33.88 -3.47 11.78
C ARG A 151 32.40 -3.89 11.92
N ASP A 152 31.76 -3.46 13.00
CA ASP A 152 30.36 -3.78 13.31
C ASP A 152 29.35 -2.73 12.82
N ALA A 153 29.80 -1.77 12.00
CA ALA A 153 28.94 -0.74 11.44
C ALA A 153 28.23 -1.20 10.17
N ILE A 154 27.02 -0.68 9.97
CA ILE A 154 26.26 -0.78 8.74
C ILE A 154 26.52 0.49 7.93
N PHE A 155 26.74 0.33 6.62
CA PHE A 155 27.03 1.45 5.73
C PHE A 155 25.87 1.64 4.75
N PHE A 156 25.29 2.84 4.76
CA PHE A 156 24.35 3.28 3.74
C PHE A 156 25.06 4.13 2.71
N CYS A 157 25.04 3.68 1.46
CA CYS A 157 25.84 4.21 0.37
C CYS A 157 24.95 4.76 -0.73
N ILE A 158 25.23 6.00 -1.14
CA ILE A 158 24.57 6.68 -2.25
C ILE A 158 25.65 7.29 -3.15
N GLU A 159 25.63 6.95 -4.42
CA GLU A 159 26.55 7.51 -5.41
C GLU A 159 25.96 8.79 -6.01
N PHE A 160 26.79 9.83 -6.04
CA PHE A 160 26.49 11.12 -6.64
C PHE A 160 27.14 11.12 -8.02
N LYS A 161 26.34 11.33 -9.06
CA LYS A 161 26.78 11.42 -10.44
C LYS A 161 26.77 12.86 -10.93
N ILE A 162 27.84 13.27 -11.58
CA ILE A 162 28.00 14.60 -12.19
C ILE A 162 28.24 14.35 -13.68
N LYS A 163 27.36 14.88 -14.54
CA LYS A 163 27.42 14.66 -16.01
C LYS A 163 27.43 13.17 -16.41
N GLY A 164 26.77 12.32 -15.64
CA GLY A 164 26.70 10.87 -15.88
C GLY A 164 27.93 10.09 -15.40
N GLU A 165 28.98 10.76 -14.91
CA GLU A 165 30.16 10.14 -14.33
C GLU A 165 30.09 10.11 -12.80
N LYS A 166 30.83 9.18 -12.19
CA LYS A 166 30.92 9.05 -10.73
C LYS A 166 31.59 10.29 -10.14
N GLY A 167 30.84 11.07 -9.37
CA GLY A 167 31.30 12.29 -8.69
C GLY A 167 31.86 12.00 -7.30
N CYS A 168 31.04 11.45 -6.41
CA CYS A 168 31.48 10.98 -5.08
C CYS A 168 30.47 9.98 -4.50
N ASN A 169 30.88 9.21 -3.50
CA ASN A 169 29.97 8.41 -2.68
C ASN A 169 29.70 9.13 -1.37
N LEU A 170 28.43 9.32 -1.01
CA LEU A 170 28.01 9.62 0.36
C LEU A 170 27.87 8.29 1.10
N ILE A 171 28.52 8.18 2.25
CA ILE A 171 28.45 6.98 3.10
C ILE A 171 28.04 7.41 4.50
N LEU A 172 26.90 6.91 4.95
CA LEU A 172 26.44 7.04 6.33
C LEU A 172 26.78 5.73 7.06
N SER A 173 27.72 5.80 7.99
CA SER A 173 28.11 4.70 8.85
C SER A 173 27.39 4.80 10.19
N LEU A 174 26.66 3.75 10.53
CA LEU A 174 25.84 3.65 11.72
C LEU A 174 26.17 2.35 12.47
N THR A 175 26.45 2.45 13.76
CA THR A 175 26.54 1.27 14.62
C THR A 175 25.13 0.82 15.04
N LYS A 176 24.98 -0.42 15.53
CA LYS A 176 23.70 -0.89 16.09
C LYS A 176 23.18 0.03 17.20
N ASP A 177 24.07 0.58 18.02
CA ASP A 177 23.73 1.52 19.09
C ASP A 177 23.25 2.87 18.55
N ASP A 178 23.76 3.30 17.39
CA ASP A 178 23.31 4.53 16.75
C ASP A 178 21.92 4.34 16.15
N ILE A 179 21.71 3.23 15.47
CA ILE A 179 20.40 2.87 14.91
C ILE A 179 19.37 2.82 16.03
N THR A 180 19.65 2.10 17.12
CA THR A 180 18.72 1.99 18.26
C THR A 180 18.29 3.36 18.79
N LYS A 181 19.22 4.32 18.92
CA LYS A 181 18.91 5.69 19.36
C LYS A 181 18.06 6.47 18.36
N ILE A 182 18.24 6.22 17.06
CA ILE A 182 17.39 6.82 16.01
C ILE A 182 15.97 6.24 16.13
N MET A 183 15.84 4.93 16.32
CA MET A 183 14.52 4.29 16.47
C MET A 183 13.79 4.74 17.74
N GLU A 184 14.51 4.98 18.84
CA GLU A 184 13.96 5.50 20.10
C GLU A 184 13.65 7.01 20.08
N THR A 185 13.86 7.70 18.95
CA THR A 185 13.62 9.14 18.86
C THR A 185 12.16 9.45 18.55
N GLU A 186 11.55 10.31 19.36
CA GLU A 186 10.23 10.92 19.08
C GLU A 186 10.30 11.86 17.87
N VAL A 187 9.26 11.83 17.04
CA VAL A 187 9.13 12.65 15.82
C VAL A 187 8.06 13.72 16.04
N PRO A 188 8.39 15.02 16.06
CA PRO A 188 7.45 16.07 16.48
C PRO A 188 6.18 16.21 15.63
N GLU A 189 6.24 15.95 14.33
CA GLU A 189 5.04 15.99 13.48
C GLU A 189 4.10 14.79 13.72
N PHE A 190 4.57 13.77 14.44
CA PHE A 190 3.91 12.49 14.62
C PHE A 190 4.02 11.99 16.08
N GLU A 191 3.99 12.91 17.05
CA GLU A 191 4.11 12.59 18.48
C GLU A 191 3.09 11.53 18.94
N GLU A 192 1.94 11.47 18.26
CA GLU A 192 0.88 10.49 18.48
C GLU A 192 1.35 9.03 18.32
N PHE A 193 2.35 8.76 17.49
CA PHE A 193 2.92 7.42 17.29
C PHE A 193 4.01 7.05 18.30
N GLY A 194 4.40 7.96 19.19
CA GLY A 194 5.51 7.76 20.12
C GLY A 194 6.88 7.88 19.45
N THR A 195 7.65 6.79 19.47
CA THR A 195 8.99 6.75 18.88
C THR A 195 8.97 6.46 17.37
N PHE A 196 10.04 6.81 16.66
CA PHE A 196 10.17 6.52 15.24
C PHE A 196 10.05 5.02 14.93
N GLY A 197 10.60 4.15 15.78
CA GLY A 197 10.46 2.71 15.62
C GLY A 197 9.04 2.19 15.82
N GLU A 198 8.27 2.79 16.73
CA GLU A 198 6.84 2.47 16.92
C GLU A 198 6.02 2.94 15.71
N MET A 199 6.26 4.15 15.20
CA MET A 199 5.65 4.67 13.98
C MET A 199 5.88 3.73 12.78
N LEU A 200 7.14 3.34 12.55
CA LEU A 200 7.48 2.40 11.48
C LEU A 200 6.82 1.04 11.72
N GLY A 201 6.78 0.57 12.97
CA GLY A 201 6.06 -0.66 13.32
C GLY A 201 4.56 -0.61 12.99
N THR A 202 3.89 0.53 13.19
CA THR A 202 2.50 0.70 12.78
C THR A 202 2.36 0.72 11.26
N PHE A 203 3.22 1.43 10.53
CA PHE A 203 3.16 1.46 9.08
C PHE A 203 3.44 0.12 8.43
N ASP A 204 4.40 -0.64 8.95
CA ASP A 204 4.73 -2.00 8.50
C ASP A 204 3.49 -2.92 8.58
N LYS A 205 2.78 -2.91 9.72
CA LYS A 205 1.53 -3.67 9.88
C LYS A 205 0.41 -3.22 8.94
N LEU A 206 0.26 -1.92 8.74
CA LEU A 206 -0.76 -1.39 7.84
C LEU A 206 -0.47 -1.76 6.38
N LEU A 207 0.80 -1.73 5.98
CA LEU A 207 1.24 -2.16 4.66
C LEU A 207 1.01 -3.66 4.44
N GLU A 208 1.26 -4.50 5.45
CA GLU A 208 0.91 -5.93 5.39
C GLU A 208 -0.59 -6.16 5.17
N ILE A 209 -1.43 -5.39 5.87
CA ILE A 209 -2.89 -5.44 5.68
C ILE A 209 -3.25 -5.00 4.26
N GLU A 210 -2.68 -3.91 3.74
CA GLU A 210 -2.90 -3.42 2.38
C GLU A 210 -2.51 -4.47 1.32
N ASN A 211 -1.35 -5.10 1.45
CA ASN A 211 -0.92 -6.16 0.53
C ASN A 211 -1.90 -7.34 0.52
N ARG A 212 -2.39 -7.77 1.68
CA ARG A 212 -3.41 -8.83 1.75
C ARG A 212 -4.75 -8.39 1.19
N ILE A 213 -5.12 -7.11 1.30
CA ILE A 213 -6.33 -6.58 0.64
C ILE A 213 -6.21 -6.71 -0.88
N GLU A 214 -5.04 -6.46 -1.47
CA GLU A 214 -4.84 -6.68 -2.91
C GLU A 214 -5.04 -8.16 -3.29
N GLY A 215 -4.46 -9.08 -2.51
CA GLY A 215 -4.67 -10.52 -2.72
C GLY A 215 -6.16 -10.92 -2.62
N LEU A 216 -6.90 -10.33 -1.68
CA LEU A 216 -8.35 -10.52 -1.55
C LEU A 216 -9.12 -10.02 -2.79
N ILE A 217 -8.74 -8.87 -3.33
CA ILE A 217 -9.38 -8.29 -4.52
C ILE A 217 -9.09 -9.13 -5.76
N GLN A 218 -7.90 -9.71 -5.87
CA GLN A 218 -7.50 -10.55 -6.98
C GLN A 218 -8.13 -11.95 -6.94
N ASN A 219 -8.44 -12.49 -5.75
CA ASN A 219 -9.11 -13.79 -5.61
C ASN A 219 -10.58 -13.72 -6.05
N LYS A 220 -10.84 -13.92 -7.35
CA LYS A 220 -12.16 -13.68 -7.97
C LYS A 220 -13.25 -14.58 -7.41
N VAL A 221 -14.33 -13.96 -6.95
CA VAL A 221 -15.54 -14.67 -6.53
C VAL A 221 -16.37 -15.09 -7.75
N PRO A 222 -16.81 -16.36 -7.84
CA PRO A 222 -17.64 -16.81 -8.96
C PRO A 222 -19.01 -16.13 -9.01
N TYR A 223 -19.49 -15.83 -10.22
CA TYR A 223 -20.78 -15.20 -10.47
C TYR A 223 -21.97 -15.88 -9.74
N LYS A 224 -21.96 -17.22 -9.69
CA LYS A 224 -23.00 -18.01 -9.01
C LYS A 224 -23.08 -17.70 -7.51
N GLU A 225 -21.93 -17.47 -6.87
CA GLU A 225 -21.84 -17.19 -5.44
C GLU A 225 -22.27 -15.76 -5.12
N ILE A 226 -21.92 -14.80 -5.99
CA ILE A 226 -22.41 -13.42 -5.93
C ILE A 226 -23.95 -13.40 -6.04
N LYS A 227 -24.49 -14.12 -7.04
CA LYS A 227 -25.95 -14.26 -7.21
C LYS A 227 -26.60 -14.91 -5.99
N SER A 228 -26.03 -15.99 -5.47
CA SER A 228 -26.53 -16.70 -4.29
C SER A 228 -26.53 -15.79 -3.05
N PHE A 229 -25.47 -15.01 -2.85
CA PHE A 229 -25.38 -14.01 -1.79
C PHE A 229 -26.49 -12.97 -1.90
N LEU A 230 -26.69 -12.34 -3.07
CA LEU A 230 -27.73 -11.31 -3.23
C LEU A 230 -29.14 -11.90 -3.03
N ARG A 231 -29.40 -13.10 -3.56
CA ARG A 231 -30.71 -13.78 -3.48
C ARG A 231 -31.03 -14.40 -2.11
N ALA A 232 -30.08 -14.46 -1.18
CA ALA A 232 -30.29 -14.96 0.17
C ALA A 232 -31.14 -13.99 1.03
N VAL A 233 -32.44 -13.91 0.74
CA VAL A 233 -33.39 -12.99 1.40
C VAL A 233 -33.88 -13.49 2.76
N ASP A 234 -33.89 -14.81 2.99
CA ASP A 234 -34.21 -15.41 4.28
C ASP A 234 -32.97 -15.34 5.20
N GLU A 235 -33.16 -14.94 6.46
CA GLU A 235 -32.06 -14.72 7.42
C GLU A 235 -31.20 -15.98 7.63
N GLU A 236 -31.83 -17.14 7.77
CA GLU A 236 -31.13 -18.43 7.94
C GLU A 236 -30.29 -18.82 6.70
N VAL A 237 -30.78 -18.47 5.51
CA VAL A 237 -30.07 -18.72 4.24
C VAL A 237 -28.88 -17.76 4.12
N PHE A 238 -29.07 -16.50 4.52
CA PHE A 238 -27.99 -15.51 4.51
C PHE A 238 -26.88 -15.87 5.47
N GLU A 239 -27.21 -16.24 6.71
CA GLU A 239 -26.21 -16.62 7.73
C GLU A 239 -25.34 -17.82 7.29
N ASN A 240 -25.92 -18.73 6.50
CA ASN A 240 -25.21 -19.91 6.00
C ASN A 240 -24.57 -19.71 4.62
N ASN A 241 -24.67 -18.51 4.02
CA ASN A 241 -24.20 -18.27 2.66
C ASN A 241 -22.66 -18.41 2.53
N PRO A 242 -22.15 -19.11 1.49
CA PRO A 242 -20.72 -19.30 1.30
C PRO A 242 -19.92 -18.01 1.15
N LEU A 243 -20.41 -17.04 0.37
CA LEU A 243 -19.72 -15.76 0.15
C LEU A 243 -19.70 -14.90 1.41
N LYS A 244 -20.78 -14.94 2.22
CA LYS A 244 -20.78 -14.30 3.54
C LYS A 244 -19.67 -14.86 4.43
N LYS A 245 -19.62 -16.19 4.58
CA LYS A 245 -18.62 -16.87 5.42
C LYS A 245 -17.20 -16.62 4.93
N TYR A 246 -16.98 -16.74 3.62
CA TYR A 246 -15.69 -16.40 3.00
C TYR A 246 -15.29 -14.96 3.30
N LEU A 247 -16.18 -13.98 3.15
CA LEU A 247 -15.85 -12.58 3.41
C LEU A 247 -15.54 -12.33 4.90
N GLU A 248 -16.27 -12.95 5.82
CA GLU A 248 -15.98 -12.89 7.27
C GLU A 248 -14.60 -13.47 7.57
N GLU A 249 -14.29 -14.66 7.05
CA GLU A 249 -13.00 -15.34 7.24
C GLU A 249 -11.84 -14.61 6.57
N ALA A 250 -12.05 -14.13 5.34
CA ALA A 250 -11.04 -13.42 4.55
C ALA A 250 -10.66 -12.08 5.19
N LEU A 251 -11.62 -11.30 5.70
CA LEU A 251 -11.31 -10.03 6.36
C LEU A 251 -10.57 -10.25 7.69
N VAL A 252 -10.83 -11.36 8.40
CA VAL A 252 -10.03 -11.76 9.57
C VAL A 252 -8.63 -12.18 9.14
N PHE A 253 -8.50 -12.97 8.07
CA PHE A 253 -7.21 -13.41 7.51
C PHE A 253 -6.33 -12.23 7.05
N VAL A 254 -6.93 -11.25 6.37
CA VAL A 254 -6.28 -9.99 5.97
C VAL A 254 -5.73 -9.24 7.19
N GLY A 255 -6.34 -9.42 8.37
CA GLY A 255 -5.89 -8.82 9.62
C GLY A 255 -6.67 -7.58 10.03
N ILE A 256 -7.86 -7.33 9.48
CA ILE A 256 -8.68 -6.15 9.80
C ILE A 256 -9.19 -6.17 11.25
N GLY A 257 -9.50 -7.36 11.77
CA GLY A 257 -9.93 -7.56 13.16
C GLY A 257 -9.99 -9.04 13.53
N GLU A 258 -10.20 -9.32 14.82
CA GLU A 258 -10.20 -10.70 15.35
C GLU A 258 -11.51 -11.44 15.05
N LYS A 259 -12.63 -10.70 14.99
CA LYS A 259 -13.94 -11.26 14.70
C LYS A 259 -14.78 -10.30 13.89
N ILE A 260 -15.25 -10.80 12.75
CA ILE A 260 -16.00 -10.03 11.77
C ILE A 260 -17.33 -10.70 11.53
N VAL A 261 -18.40 -9.91 11.57
CA VAL A 261 -19.78 -10.38 11.35
C VAL A 261 -20.45 -9.47 10.34
N ILE A 262 -21.04 -10.06 9.31
CA ILE A 262 -21.76 -9.34 8.27
C ILE A 262 -23.25 -9.56 8.46
N LYS A 263 -23.99 -8.47 8.65
CA LYS A 263 -25.44 -8.50 8.80
C LYS A 263 -26.10 -7.78 7.65
N ARG A 264 -27.24 -8.30 7.18
CA ARG A 264 -28.09 -7.63 6.22
C ARG A 264 -29.18 -6.87 6.98
N ARG A 265 -29.25 -5.55 6.80
CA ARG A 265 -30.27 -4.72 7.47
C ARG A 265 -31.53 -4.58 6.65
N GLU A 266 -31.35 -4.27 5.38
CA GLU A 266 -32.41 -4.01 4.41
C GLU A 266 -31.87 -4.25 3.00
N PRO A 267 -32.70 -4.22 1.94
CA PRO A 267 -32.21 -4.39 0.58
C PRO A 267 -31.06 -3.43 0.28
N LEU A 268 -30.00 -3.94 -0.35
CA LEU A 268 -28.79 -3.19 -0.72
C LEU A 268 -27.93 -2.69 0.44
N ARG A 269 -28.32 -2.88 1.71
CA ARG A 269 -27.58 -2.36 2.87
C ARG A 269 -27.09 -3.46 3.80
N TYR A 270 -25.77 -3.50 3.97
CA TYR A 270 -25.06 -4.48 4.78
C TYR A 270 -24.25 -3.78 5.86
N GLU A 271 -24.24 -4.33 7.06
CA GLU A 271 -23.38 -3.90 8.16
C GLU A 271 -22.27 -4.91 8.35
N VAL A 272 -21.04 -4.44 8.30
CA VAL A 272 -19.85 -5.20 8.70
C VAL A 272 -19.46 -4.73 10.09
N ILE A 273 -19.54 -5.64 11.06
CA ILE A 273 -19.19 -5.41 12.46
C ILE A 273 -17.83 -6.03 12.70
N VAL A 274 -16.85 -5.21 13.07
CA VAL A 274 -15.47 -5.60 13.36
C VAL A 274 -15.23 -5.46 14.86
N GLU A 275 -15.21 -6.60 15.56
CA GLU A 275 -14.78 -6.69 16.95
C GLU A 275 -13.24 -6.71 17.00
N SER A 276 -12.64 -6.02 17.98
CA SER A 276 -11.18 -5.90 18.12
C SER A 276 -10.49 -5.47 16.81
N CYS A 277 -10.88 -4.31 16.26
CA CYS A 277 -10.30 -3.84 15.00
C CYS A 277 -8.80 -3.50 15.14
N ASN A 278 -7.95 -4.19 14.38
CA ASN A 278 -6.49 -4.00 14.42
C ASN A 278 -6.07 -2.66 13.83
N VAL A 279 -6.73 -2.21 12.76
CA VAL A 279 -6.46 -0.89 12.15
C VAL A 279 -6.64 0.22 13.17
N CYS A 280 -7.73 0.17 13.94
CA CYS A 280 -7.99 1.14 14.98
C CYS A 280 -7.12 0.92 16.24
N LYS A 281 -6.58 -0.28 16.49
CA LYS A 281 -5.64 -0.56 17.59
C LYS A 281 -4.22 -0.08 17.31
N ASP A 282 -3.74 -0.24 16.09
CA ASP A 282 -2.36 0.10 15.70
C ASP A 282 -2.18 1.58 15.37
N LEU A 283 -3.26 2.27 14.96
CA LEU A 283 -3.25 3.72 14.78
C LEU A 283 -3.42 4.44 16.13
N PRO A 284 -2.76 5.59 16.33
CA PRO A 284 -2.82 6.33 17.58
C PRO A 284 -4.22 6.89 17.88
N ASP A 285 -4.53 7.02 19.17
CA ASP A 285 -5.87 7.44 19.62
C ASP A 285 -6.05 8.95 19.59
N ASN A 286 -6.81 9.41 18.59
CA ASN A 286 -7.16 10.81 18.40
C ASN A 286 -8.64 11.11 18.67
N ASN A 287 -9.38 10.19 19.30
CA ASN A 287 -10.85 10.27 19.44
C ASN A 287 -11.59 10.53 18.11
N LYS A 288 -11.00 10.09 16.99
CA LYS A 288 -11.56 10.22 15.64
C LYS A 288 -11.67 8.85 15.00
N LYS A 289 -12.66 8.73 14.12
CA LYS A 289 -12.81 7.58 13.21
C LYS A 289 -11.53 7.42 12.39
N SER A 290 -10.93 6.24 12.47
CA SER A 290 -9.63 5.97 11.84
C SER A 290 -9.62 4.67 11.03
N CYS A 291 -10.76 3.99 10.90
CA CYS A 291 -10.85 2.72 10.20
C CYS A 291 -11.09 2.96 8.68
N PHE A 292 -10.35 3.92 8.10
CA PHE A 292 -10.40 4.26 6.67
C PHE A 292 -9.90 3.10 5.79
N THR A 293 -8.83 2.43 6.20
CA THR A 293 -8.30 1.24 5.49
C THR A 293 -9.38 0.17 5.35
N THR A 294 -10.19 -0.06 6.39
CA THR A 294 -11.32 -1.00 6.36
C THR A 294 -12.43 -0.55 5.40
N ASN A 295 -12.81 0.73 5.42
CA ASN A 295 -13.79 1.26 4.45
C ASN A 295 -13.31 1.07 3.01
N THR A 296 -12.06 1.42 2.74
CA THR A 296 -11.45 1.31 1.41
C THR A 296 -11.37 -0.15 0.97
N ALA A 297 -10.91 -1.05 1.84
CA ALA A 297 -10.84 -2.48 1.55
C ALA A 297 -12.22 -3.06 1.17
N LEU A 298 -13.24 -2.80 1.99
CA LEU A 298 -14.60 -3.24 1.71
C LEU A 298 -15.10 -2.65 0.39
N GLY A 299 -14.93 -1.34 0.19
CA GLY A 299 -15.44 -0.70 -1.01
C GLY A 299 -14.79 -1.20 -2.29
N ARG A 300 -13.47 -1.40 -2.25
CA ARG A 300 -12.71 -1.98 -3.37
C ARG A 300 -13.09 -3.43 -3.62
N PHE A 301 -13.27 -4.25 -2.58
CA PHE A 301 -13.72 -5.64 -2.77
C PHE A 301 -15.05 -5.71 -3.54
N PHE A 302 -16.07 -4.97 -3.12
CA PHE A 302 -17.35 -4.98 -3.83
C PHE A 302 -17.25 -4.42 -5.25
N ARG A 303 -16.43 -3.38 -5.48
CA ARG A 303 -16.29 -2.73 -6.79
C ARG A 303 -15.42 -3.49 -7.77
N GLU A 304 -14.26 -3.98 -7.33
CA GLU A 304 -13.20 -4.55 -8.18
C GLU A 304 -13.27 -6.08 -8.24
N ASN A 305 -13.73 -6.74 -7.17
CA ASN A 305 -13.90 -8.20 -7.16
C ASN A 305 -15.30 -8.61 -7.59
N LEU A 306 -16.33 -8.01 -6.99
CA LEU A 306 -17.73 -8.39 -7.25
C LEU A 306 -18.37 -7.61 -8.42
N ASP A 307 -17.70 -6.56 -8.93
CA ASP A 307 -18.22 -5.68 -9.98
C ASP A 307 -19.58 -5.05 -9.60
N ILE A 308 -19.66 -4.56 -8.35
CA ILE A 308 -20.82 -3.87 -7.78
C ILE A 308 -20.39 -2.53 -7.18
N GLY A 309 -20.88 -1.45 -7.78
CA GLY A 309 -20.77 -0.09 -7.25
C GLY A 309 -21.32 -0.01 -5.83
N ASN A 310 -20.65 0.77 -4.98
CA ASN A 310 -21.00 0.85 -3.57
C ASN A 310 -20.47 2.11 -2.90
N GLU A 311 -21.10 2.44 -1.78
CA GLU A 311 -20.67 3.43 -0.80
C GLU A 311 -20.45 2.74 0.56
N VAL A 312 -19.29 2.96 1.19
CA VAL A 312 -18.97 2.41 2.50
C VAL A 312 -18.79 3.53 3.51
N ILE A 313 -19.54 3.48 4.61
CA ILE A 313 -19.58 4.52 5.63
C ILE A 313 -19.27 3.89 6.99
N GLU A 314 -18.24 4.39 7.66
CA GLU A 314 -17.97 4.05 9.06
C GLU A 314 -19.01 4.73 9.96
N THR A 315 -19.88 3.94 10.58
CA THR A 315 -20.97 4.44 11.44
C THR A 315 -20.52 4.55 12.90
N HIS A 316 -19.86 3.52 13.42
CA HIS A 316 -19.37 3.40 14.80
C HIS A 316 -17.90 3.02 14.80
N CYS A 317 -17.16 3.45 15.84
CA CYS A 317 -15.72 3.21 15.96
C CYS A 317 -15.32 2.94 17.41
N ILE A 318 -14.46 1.95 17.64
CA ILE A 318 -13.93 1.67 18.99
C ILE A 318 -13.19 2.88 19.58
N LYS A 319 -12.55 3.71 18.74
CA LYS A 319 -11.90 4.96 19.17
C LYS A 319 -12.86 6.04 19.64
N THR A 320 -14.14 5.96 19.25
CA THR A 320 -15.18 6.88 19.73
C THR A 320 -15.91 6.36 20.96
N GLY A 321 -15.44 5.25 21.55
CA GLY A 321 -16.04 4.61 22.72
C GLY A 321 -17.14 3.60 22.39
N ASP A 322 -17.30 3.23 21.12
CA ASP A 322 -18.24 2.17 20.72
C ASP A 322 -17.68 0.77 21.02
N TYR A 323 -18.56 -0.23 21.08
CA TYR A 323 -18.18 -1.61 21.37
C TYR A 323 -17.46 -2.32 20.22
N ALA A 324 -17.62 -1.83 18.98
CA ALA A 324 -17.05 -2.38 17.76
C ALA A 324 -16.98 -1.29 16.68
N CYS A 325 -16.14 -1.50 15.66
CA CYS A 325 -16.18 -0.70 14.44
C CYS A 325 -17.29 -1.24 13.53
N VAL A 326 -18.20 -0.37 13.09
CA VAL A 326 -19.34 -0.79 12.26
C VAL A 326 -19.34 -0.02 10.95
N HIS A 327 -19.28 -0.75 9.85
CA HIS A 327 -19.20 -0.22 8.50
C HIS A 327 -20.48 -0.54 7.74
N LEU A 328 -21.21 0.49 7.31
CA LEU A 328 -22.40 0.36 6.49
C LEU A 328 -21.99 0.37 5.02
N ILE A 329 -22.29 -0.71 4.32
CA ILE A 329 -22.12 -0.85 2.88
C ILE A 329 -23.47 -0.64 2.21
N ILE A 330 -23.53 0.28 1.26
CA ILE A 330 -24.69 0.58 0.44
C ILE A 330 -24.35 0.21 -0.99
N LEU A 331 -25.00 -0.81 -1.55
CA LEU A 331 -24.76 -1.27 -2.91
C LEU A 331 -25.59 -0.48 -3.93
N GLU A 332 -25.02 -0.28 -5.12
CA GLU A 332 -25.71 0.32 -6.25
C GLU A 332 -26.79 -0.62 -6.80
N GLN A 333 -27.99 -0.06 -6.94
CA GLN A 333 -29.18 -0.84 -7.28
C GLN A 333 -29.09 -1.48 -8.67
N ILE A 334 -28.54 -0.76 -9.66
CA ILE A 334 -28.45 -1.23 -11.05
C ILE A 334 -27.54 -2.45 -11.14
N ASP A 335 -26.37 -2.38 -10.51
CA ASP A 335 -25.40 -3.48 -10.52
C ASP A 335 -25.98 -4.70 -9.84
N VAL A 336 -26.58 -4.56 -8.65
CA VAL A 336 -27.24 -5.67 -7.94
C VAL A 336 -28.33 -6.31 -8.81
N LEU A 337 -29.18 -5.51 -9.45
CA LEU A 337 -30.21 -6.01 -10.37
C LEU A 337 -29.61 -6.79 -11.54
N SER A 338 -28.42 -6.41 -12.03
CA SER A 338 -27.74 -7.15 -13.11
C SER A 338 -27.32 -8.57 -12.72
N TYR A 339 -27.18 -8.86 -11.42
CA TYR A 339 -26.84 -10.20 -10.92
C TYR A 339 -28.08 -11.01 -10.52
N LEU A 340 -29.24 -10.37 -10.29
CA LEU A 340 -30.40 -11.02 -9.70
C LEU A 340 -31.19 -11.90 -10.66
N TYR A 341 -31.13 -11.67 -11.97
CA TYR A 341 -32.04 -12.32 -12.91
C TYR A 341 -31.84 -13.84 -13.01
N GLU A 342 -32.97 -14.56 -13.05
CA GLU A 342 -33.08 -15.99 -13.36
C GLU A 342 -34.24 -16.18 -14.34
N GLU A 343 -34.18 -17.24 -15.15
CA GLU A 343 -35.20 -17.51 -16.18
C GLU A 343 -36.62 -17.59 -15.60
N ARG A 344 -36.75 -18.18 -14.41
CA ARG A 344 -38.02 -18.26 -13.67
C ARG A 344 -38.57 -16.89 -13.27
N ASP A 345 -37.71 -15.96 -12.87
CA ASP A 345 -38.11 -14.61 -12.45
C ASP A 345 -38.61 -13.82 -13.66
N ILE A 346 -37.89 -13.92 -14.79
CA ILE A 346 -38.27 -13.31 -16.07
C ILE A 346 -39.64 -13.84 -16.50
N LYS A 347 -39.85 -15.17 -16.41
CA LYS A 347 -41.13 -15.80 -16.77
C LYS A 347 -42.28 -15.26 -15.92
N ILE A 348 -42.09 -15.14 -14.61
CA ILE A 348 -43.10 -14.59 -13.70
C ILE A 348 -43.41 -13.12 -14.03
N LEU A 349 -42.37 -12.28 -14.18
CA LEU A 349 -42.54 -10.85 -14.46
C LEU A 349 -43.23 -10.57 -15.81
N LYS A 350 -43.00 -11.40 -16.83
CA LYS A 350 -43.70 -11.30 -18.13
C LYS A 350 -45.20 -11.44 -17.97
N PHE A 351 -45.65 -12.47 -17.24
CA PHE A 351 -47.08 -12.68 -17.00
C PHE A 351 -47.70 -11.56 -16.15
N LEU A 352 -46.96 -11.05 -15.16
CA LEU A 352 -47.38 -9.91 -14.33
C LEU A 352 -47.44 -8.57 -15.10
N THR A 353 -46.77 -8.47 -16.25
CA THR A 353 -46.85 -7.28 -17.11
C THR A 353 -48.18 -7.22 -17.85
N GLU A 354 -48.81 -8.38 -18.12
CA GLU A 354 -50.10 -8.44 -18.82
C GLU A 354 -51.28 -8.14 -17.89
N ASN A 355 -51.33 -8.78 -16.72
CA ASN A 355 -52.39 -8.58 -15.72
C ASN A 355 -51.88 -8.88 -14.29
N PRO A 356 -52.51 -8.32 -13.24
CA PRO A 356 -52.29 -8.73 -11.86
C PRO A 356 -52.73 -10.20 -11.64
N LEU A 357 -51.85 -11.04 -11.09
CA LEU A 357 -52.08 -12.48 -10.93
C LEU A 357 -51.96 -12.92 -9.47
N ASN A 358 -52.77 -13.89 -9.06
CA ASN A 358 -52.59 -14.58 -7.77
C ASN A 358 -51.62 -15.76 -7.88
N PHE A 359 -51.25 -16.34 -6.74
CA PHE A 359 -50.29 -17.45 -6.67
C PHE A 359 -50.71 -18.67 -7.50
N ASP A 360 -51.99 -19.05 -7.46
CA ASP A 360 -52.52 -20.22 -8.19
C ASP A 360 -52.56 -19.99 -9.71
N GLU A 361 -52.76 -18.75 -10.16
CA GLU A 361 -52.69 -18.34 -11.55
C GLU A 361 -51.25 -18.40 -12.07
N ILE A 362 -50.27 -17.92 -11.29
CA ILE A 362 -48.85 -18.02 -11.63
C ILE A 362 -48.44 -19.50 -11.75
N LEU A 363 -48.87 -20.36 -10.82
CA LEU A 363 -48.59 -21.79 -10.84
C LEU A 363 -49.10 -22.47 -12.12
N LYS A 364 -50.30 -22.10 -12.59
CA LYS A 364 -50.89 -22.65 -13.81
C LYS A 364 -50.22 -22.18 -15.09
N LEU A 365 -49.79 -20.91 -15.14
CA LEU A 365 -49.25 -20.28 -16.35
C LEU A 365 -47.75 -20.57 -16.55
N THR A 366 -47.01 -20.74 -15.46
CA THR A 366 -45.54 -20.84 -15.52
C THR A 366 -45.02 -22.27 -15.56
N GLU A 367 -45.84 -23.28 -15.25
CA GLU A 367 -45.42 -24.70 -15.11
C GLU A 367 -44.24 -24.91 -14.13
N LEU A 368 -43.93 -23.93 -13.28
CA LEU A 368 -42.90 -24.00 -12.25
C LEU A 368 -43.40 -24.76 -11.03
N SER A 369 -42.49 -25.30 -10.23
CA SER A 369 -42.86 -25.89 -8.94
C SER A 369 -43.28 -24.81 -7.94
N LYS A 370 -44.07 -25.22 -6.94
CA LYS A 370 -44.53 -24.32 -5.87
C LYS A 370 -43.35 -23.65 -5.14
N GLU A 371 -42.30 -24.41 -4.86
CA GLU A 371 -41.09 -23.93 -4.16
C GLU A 371 -40.33 -22.88 -4.99
N GLU A 372 -40.24 -23.08 -6.31
CA GLU A 372 -39.59 -22.12 -7.20
C GLU A 372 -40.32 -20.78 -7.24
N ILE A 373 -41.65 -20.83 -7.31
CA ILE A 373 -42.49 -19.62 -7.34
C ILE A 373 -42.40 -18.88 -6.00
N GLU A 374 -42.47 -19.59 -4.87
CA GLU A 374 -42.33 -18.99 -3.54
C GLU A 374 -40.96 -18.30 -3.38
N SER A 375 -39.87 -18.97 -3.81
CA SER A 375 -38.52 -18.40 -3.79
C SER A 375 -38.41 -17.15 -4.66
N SER A 376 -38.90 -17.18 -5.89
CA SER A 376 -38.89 -16.04 -6.81
C SER A 376 -39.72 -14.87 -6.28
N ILE A 377 -40.96 -15.10 -5.83
CA ILE A 377 -41.83 -14.05 -5.30
C ILE A 377 -41.20 -13.37 -4.09
N LYS A 378 -40.57 -14.14 -3.18
CA LYS A 378 -39.85 -13.57 -2.04
C LYS A 378 -38.76 -12.60 -2.48
N VAL A 379 -37.90 -13.01 -3.43
CA VAL A 379 -36.80 -12.17 -3.94
C VAL A 379 -37.33 -10.95 -4.66
N LEU A 380 -38.28 -11.13 -5.60
CA LEU A 380 -38.86 -10.04 -6.37
C LEU A 380 -39.54 -9.00 -5.46
N LYS A 381 -40.26 -9.45 -4.42
CA LYS A 381 -40.88 -8.56 -3.44
C LYS A 381 -39.84 -7.85 -2.58
N TYR A 382 -38.79 -8.56 -2.15
CA TYR A 382 -37.72 -8.00 -1.32
C TYR A 382 -37.01 -6.82 -2.01
N TYR A 383 -36.78 -6.91 -3.32
CA TYR A 383 -36.17 -5.84 -4.12
C TYR A 383 -37.20 -4.84 -4.70
N ASN A 384 -38.46 -4.90 -4.26
CA ASN A 384 -39.54 -4.02 -4.71
C ASN A 384 -39.77 -4.06 -6.24
N LEU A 385 -39.58 -5.23 -6.85
CA LEU A 385 -39.85 -5.49 -8.27
C LEU A 385 -41.31 -5.86 -8.51
N ILE A 386 -41.96 -6.43 -7.50
CA ILE A 386 -43.39 -6.70 -7.47
C ILE A 386 -43.99 -6.19 -6.15
N ASP A 387 -45.25 -5.77 -6.20
CA ASP A 387 -46.06 -5.41 -5.03
C ASP A 387 -47.23 -6.39 -4.89
N ASN A 388 -47.89 -6.41 -3.73
CA ASN A 388 -49.08 -7.20 -3.47
C ASN A 388 -50.27 -6.30 -3.16
N GLN A 389 -51.26 -6.29 -4.06
CA GLN A 389 -52.54 -5.60 -3.88
C GLN A 389 -53.68 -6.60 -3.96
N GLU A 390 -54.56 -6.60 -2.95
CA GLU A 390 -55.79 -7.42 -2.93
C GLU A 390 -55.57 -8.91 -3.27
N GLU A 391 -54.52 -9.53 -2.70
CA GLU A 391 -54.12 -10.94 -2.93
C GLU A 391 -53.59 -11.25 -4.34
N LYS A 392 -53.31 -10.22 -5.14
CA LYS A 392 -52.68 -10.31 -6.46
C LYS A 392 -51.33 -9.60 -6.46
N PHE A 393 -50.40 -10.18 -7.21
CA PHE A 393 -49.10 -9.59 -7.46
C PHE A 393 -49.18 -8.64 -8.66
N GLU A 394 -48.55 -7.47 -8.54
CA GLU A 394 -48.43 -6.48 -9.60
C GLU A 394 -46.96 -6.12 -9.83
N ILE A 395 -46.56 -5.91 -11.08
CA ILE A 395 -45.20 -5.47 -11.39
C ILE A 395 -45.03 -3.98 -11.08
N THR A 396 -43.95 -3.61 -10.39
CA THR A 396 -43.64 -2.20 -10.13
C THR A 396 -42.98 -1.55 -11.35
N GLU A 397 -42.86 -0.22 -11.36
CA GLU A 397 -42.08 0.48 -12.40
C GLU A 397 -40.61 0.00 -12.44
N LEU A 398 -40.03 -0.28 -11.26
CA LEU A 398 -38.70 -0.87 -11.15
C LEU A 398 -38.66 -2.29 -11.74
N GLY A 399 -39.71 -3.09 -11.50
CA GLY A 399 -39.86 -4.41 -12.09
C GLY A 399 -39.86 -4.40 -13.62
N LYS A 400 -40.51 -3.41 -14.24
CA LYS A 400 -40.52 -3.24 -15.70
C LYS A 400 -39.14 -2.89 -16.26
N VAL A 401 -38.42 -2.00 -15.58
CA VAL A 401 -37.03 -1.65 -15.94
C VAL A 401 -36.12 -2.88 -15.82
N PHE A 402 -36.25 -3.62 -14.71
CA PHE A 402 -35.52 -4.87 -14.49
C PHE A 402 -35.81 -5.91 -15.57
N LEU A 403 -37.07 -6.10 -15.95
CA LEU A 403 -37.46 -7.04 -17.01
C LEU A 403 -36.79 -6.66 -18.34
N THR A 404 -36.82 -5.38 -18.70
CA THR A 404 -36.15 -4.88 -19.91
C THR A 404 -34.65 -5.14 -19.88
N PHE A 405 -34.00 -4.95 -18.73
CA PHE A 405 -32.58 -5.24 -18.56
C PHE A 405 -32.29 -6.74 -18.69
N ALA A 406 -33.05 -7.58 -17.98
CA ALA A 406 -32.86 -9.03 -17.95
C ALA A 406 -33.06 -9.69 -19.32
N GLU A 407 -33.99 -9.18 -20.14
CA GLU A 407 -34.22 -9.67 -21.51
C GLU A 407 -33.09 -9.35 -22.49
N ASN A 408 -32.35 -8.27 -22.23
CA ASN A 408 -31.24 -7.81 -23.07
C ASN A 408 -29.87 -8.15 -22.47
N ALA A 409 -29.84 -8.81 -21.31
CA ALA A 409 -28.61 -9.20 -20.65
C ALA A 409 -27.91 -10.29 -21.47
N PRO A 410 -26.61 -10.13 -21.80
CA PRO A 410 -25.87 -11.20 -22.47
C PRO A 410 -25.80 -12.44 -21.58
N GLU A 411 -25.90 -13.63 -22.18
CA GLU A 411 -25.60 -14.88 -21.47
C GLU A 411 -24.18 -14.79 -20.92
N LYS A 412 -24.04 -14.72 -19.59
CA LYS A 412 -22.72 -14.75 -18.97
C LYS A 412 -22.14 -16.14 -19.21
N SER A 413 -21.05 -16.21 -19.99
CA SER A 413 -20.35 -17.47 -20.27
C SER A 413 -19.94 -18.13 -18.95
N PRO A 414 -20.01 -19.47 -18.85
CA PRO A 414 -19.46 -20.18 -17.71
C PRO A 414 -17.93 -20.02 -17.74
N VAL A 415 -17.43 -19.01 -17.05
CA VAL A 415 -15.99 -18.87 -16.77
C VAL A 415 -15.55 -20.14 -16.03
N GLU A 416 -14.34 -20.63 -16.32
CA GLU A 416 -13.74 -21.73 -15.56
C GLU A 416 -13.90 -21.47 -14.06
N TYR A 417 -14.59 -22.39 -13.39
CA TYR A 417 -14.95 -22.26 -11.99
C TYR A 417 -13.82 -22.84 -11.14
N ASP A 418 -13.12 -21.99 -10.40
CA ASP A 418 -12.21 -22.45 -9.36
C ASP A 418 -13.04 -22.99 -8.18
N GLU A 419 -13.02 -24.32 -8.00
CA GLU A 419 -13.76 -24.98 -6.91
C GLU A 419 -13.29 -24.54 -5.52
N ASN A 420 -12.08 -23.97 -5.40
CA ASN A 420 -11.48 -23.50 -4.16
C ASN A 420 -11.44 -21.97 -4.07
N TRP A 421 -12.36 -21.25 -4.72
CA TRP A 421 -12.41 -19.78 -4.69
C TRP A 421 -12.50 -19.20 -3.26
N ASN A 422 -13.06 -19.96 -2.32
CA ASN A 422 -13.25 -19.58 -0.92
C ASN A 422 -12.04 -19.92 -0.02
N ASP A 423 -10.94 -20.41 -0.58
CA ASP A 423 -9.71 -20.68 0.17
C ASP A 423 -8.97 -19.37 0.48
N VAL A 424 -8.96 -18.98 1.76
CA VAL A 424 -8.31 -17.74 2.21
C VAL A 424 -6.79 -17.78 2.06
N SER A 425 -6.14 -18.96 1.96
CA SER A 425 -4.68 -18.98 1.80
C SER A 425 -4.23 -18.42 0.45
N LYS A 426 -5.11 -18.43 -0.56
CA LYS A 426 -4.84 -17.83 -1.87
C LYS A 426 -4.62 -16.32 -1.81
N ILE A 427 -5.15 -15.65 -0.79
CA ILE A 427 -4.94 -14.23 -0.56
C ILE A 427 -3.44 -13.94 -0.39
N GLU A 428 -2.74 -14.81 0.34
CA GLU A 428 -1.30 -14.64 0.59
C GLU A 428 -0.45 -14.95 -0.65
N GLU A 429 -0.92 -15.84 -1.52
CA GLU A 429 -0.26 -16.16 -2.79
C GLU A 429 -0.43 -15.02 -3.82
N LEU A 430 -1.59 -14.35 -3.79
CA LEU A 430 -1.95 -13.32 -4.76
C LEU A 430 -1.44 -11.92 -4.38
N LYS A 431 -1.13 -11.66 -3.10
CA LYS A 431 -0.70 -10.33 -2.62
C LYS A 431 0.48 -9.71 -3.39
N ASP A 432 1.37 -10.56 -3.92
CA ASP A 432 2.58 -10.14 -4.65
C ASP A 432 2.39 -10.18 -6.17
N THR A 433 1.19 -10.55 -6.65
CA THR A 433 0.92 -10.60 -8.09
C THR A 433 0.73 -9.17 -8.59
N PRO A 434 1.54 -8.71 -9.56
CA PRO A 434 1.39 -7.37 -10.09
C PRO A 434 -0.01 -7.17 -10.67
N VAL A 435 -0.67 -6.08 -10.25
CA VAL A 435 -2.04 -5.68 -10.65
C VAL A 435 -2.18 -5.46 -12.16
N PHE A 436 -1.05 -5.32 -12.85
CA PHE A 436 -0.97 -5.23 -14.29
C PHE A 436 -0.29 -6.49 -14.82
N GLU A 437 -1.06 -7.39 -15.46
CA GLU A 437 -0.55 -7.83 -16.76
C GLU A 437 -0.33 -6.53 -17.52
N GLU A 438 0.90 -6.24 -17.95
CA GLU A 438 1.13 -5.21 -18.95
C GLU A 438 0.09 -5.47 -20.04
N GLU A 439 -0.94 -4.62 -20.15
CA GLU A 439 -1.81 -4.61 -21.32
C GLU A 439 -0.83 -4.41 -22.47
N LYS A 440 -0.49 -5.52 -23.13
CA LYS A 440 0.42 -5.52 -24.26
C LYS A 440 -0.06 -4.42 -25.15
N ALA A 441 0.76 -3.39 -25.26
CA ALA A 441 0.27 -2.17 -25.84
C ALA A 441 -0.22 -2.50 -27.26
N PRO A 442 -1.26 -1.82 -27.80
CA PRO A 442 -2.02 -2.31 -28.97
C PRO A 442 -1.19 -2.66 -30.22
N TRP A 443 0.07 -2.21 -30.29
CA TRP A 443 1.04 -2.56 -31.33
C TRP A 443 1.73 -3.93 -31.15
N GLU A 444 1.80 -4.48 -29.94
CA GLU A 444 2.39 -5.80 -29.62
C GLU A 444 1.47 -6.98 -29.97
N LEU A 445 0.18 -6.71 -30.17
CA LEU A 445 -0.81 -7.69 -30.65
C LEU A 445 -0.74 -7.93 -32.17
N ASN A 446 0.04 -7.13 -32.91
CA ASN A 446 0.12 -7.22 -34.38
C ASN A 446 1.29 -8.07 -34.91
N GLU A 447 2.14 -8.65 -34.06
CA GLU A 447 3.28 -9.46 -34.51
C GLU A 447 2.98 -10.95 -34.73
N GLN A 448 1.74 -11.41 -34.50
CA GLN A 448 1.32 -12.78 -34.85
C GLN A 448 0.64 -12.91 -36.22
N THR A 449 0.54 -11.82 -36.99
CA THR A 449 0.10 -11.83 -38.38
C THR A 449 1.10 -11.12 -39.28
N LYS A 450 2.26 -11.72 -39.48
CA LYS A 450 3.12 -11.48 -40.65
C LYS A 450 3.76 -12.76 -41.14
#